data_AF-A0A5Q4G955-F1
#
_entry.id   AF-A0A5Q4G955-F1
#
_cell.length_a   1.000
_cell.length_b   1.000
_cell.length_c   1.000
_cell.angle_alpha   90.00
_cell.angle_beta   90.00
_cell.angle_gamma   90.00
#
_symmetry.space_group_name_H-M   'P 1'
#
loop_
_entity.id
_entity.type
_entity.pdbx_description
1 polymer ?
#
loop_
_entity_poly.entity_id
_entity_poly.type
_entity_poly.pdbx_seq_one_letter_code
_entity_poly.pdbx_strand_id
1 'polypeptide(L)'
;MSDFVARLDARFRDGDAVQVATLVMAALVVTLATVWPTPGQGANESWYPFAQARSVFLALLALGYGASAAAESPRRAVVTGIMVLVVALVTIPFEVAAYAATYPATPLWWSLVSIPLAATGYLVAGVGLGRLARALRIGVMLPILVPATLAGLLFADLQLGWTVFNPLTSALNVSPWFVVSMSTLSLVGVVAAAIAWRGSVPLEVRT
;
A
#
# COMPACT_ATOMS: atom_id res chain seq x y z
N MET A 1 -23.67 8.49 -7.36
CA MET A 1 -22.71 8.79 -6.26
C MET A 1 -23.08 8.02 -4.98
N SER A 2 -24.36 7.98 -4.59
CA SER A 2 -24.89 7.17 -3.47
C SER A 2 -24.45 5.70 -3.49
N ASP A 3 -24.55 5.04 -4.65
CA ASP A 3 -24.29 3.59 -4.76
C ASP A 3 -22.81 3.23 -4.57
N PHE A 4 -21.91 4.14 -4.95
CA PHE A 4 -20.48 3.94 -4.77
C PHE A 4 -20.10 4.04 -3.29
N VAL A 5 -20.60 5.08 -2.61
CA VAL A 5 -20.39 5.28 -1.17
C VAL A 5 -20.96 4.10 -0.39
N ALA A 6 -22.15 3.62 -0.74
CA ALA A 6 -22.75 2.45 -0.12
C ALA A 6 -21.90 1.17 -0.28
N ARG A 7 -21.28 0.96 -1.45
CA ARG A 7 -20.38 -0.19 -1.69
C ARG A 7 -19.08 -0.07 -0.91
N LEU A 8 -18.54 1.15 -0.80
CA LEU A 8 -17.34 1.39 0.00
C LEU A 8 -17.62 1.15 1.49
N ASP A 9 -18.73 1.68 2.01
CA ASP A 9 -19.19 1.44 3.38
C ASP A 9 -19.41 -0.05 3.62
N ALA A 10 -20.11 -0.75 2.72
CA ALA A 10 -20.27 -2.20 2.79
C ALA A 10 -18.92 -2.94 2.83
N ARG A 11 -17.93 -2.51 2.04
CA ARG A 11 -16.59 -3.14 2.05
C ARG A 11 -15.87 -2.96 3.38
N PHE A 12 -16.01 -1.81 4.02
CA PHE A 12 -15.47 -1.59 5.37
C PHE A 12 -16.24 -2.42 6.42
N ARG A 13 -17.57 -2.56 6.25
CA ARG A 13 -18.42 -3.36 7.15
C ARG A 13 -18.25 -4.87 7.02
N ASP A 14 -17.64 -5.37 5.95
CA ASP A 14 -17.29 -6.80 5.78
C ASP A 14 -16.33 -7.34 6.88
N GLY A 15 -15.99 -6.54 7.91
CA GLY A 15 -15.28 -6.97 9.12
C GLY A 15 -13.77 -7.02 8.93
N ASP A 16 -13.31 -7.71 7.88
CA ASP A 16 -11.90 -7.95 7.64
C ASP A 16 -11.11 -6.65 7.39
N ALA A 17 -11.70 -5.73 6.62
CA ALA A 17 -11.05 -4.46 6.26
C ALA A 17 -10.78 -3.56 7.47
N VAL A 18 -11.78 -3.41 8.33
CA VAL A 18 -11.65 -2.62 9.56
C VAL A 18 -10.70 -3.31 10.53
N GLN A 19 -10.78 -4.63 10.70
CA GLN A 19 -9.87 -5.36 11.58
C GLN A 19 -8.41 -5.22 11.13
N VAL A 20 -8.13 -5.38 9.84
CA VAL A 20 -6.77 -5.23 9.29
C VAL A 20 -6.30 -3.78 9.39
N ALA A 21 -7.16 -2.80 9.10
CA ALA A 21 -6.81 -1.38 9.27
C ALA A 21 -6.50 -1.08 10.74
N THR A 22 -7.35 -1.52 11.67
CA THR A 22 -7.12 -1.38 13.12
C THR A 22 -5.82 -2.05 13.55
N LEU A 23 -5.51 -3.24 13.04
CA LEU A 23 -4.25 -3.92 13.33
C LEU A 23 -3.03 -3.12 12.85
N VAL A 24 -3.09 -2.59 11.62
CA VAL A 24 -2.02 -1.72 11.08
C VAL A 24 -1.88 -0.48 11.95
N MET A 25 -2.98 0.20 12.29
CA MET A 25 -2.93 1.39 13.15
C MET A 25 -2.38 1.08 14.53
N ALA A 26 -2.79 -0.05 15.13
CA ALA A 26 -2.27 -0.50 16.42
C ALA A 26 -0.77 -0.79 16.36
N ALA A 27 -0.30 -1.49 15.31
CA ALA A 27 1.12 -1.75 15.10
C ALA A 27 1.93 -0.46 14.92
N LEU A 28 1.38 0.53 14.21
CA LEU A 28 1.99 1.85 14.05
C LEU A 28 2.07 2.62 15.35
N VAL A 29 1.02 2.60 16.17
CA VAL A 29 1.00 3.24 17.49
C VAL A 29 2.01 2.58 18.43
N VAL A 30 2.07 1.25 18.46
CA VAL A 30 3.07 0.50 19.24
C VAL A 30 4.48 0.85 18.78
N THR A 31 4.72 0.83 17.47
CA THR A 31 6.03 1.23 16.91
C THR A 31 6.39 2.62 17.39
N LEU A 32 5.50 3.59 17.17
CA LEU A 32 5.70 4.99 17.55
C LEU A 32 5.97 5.15 19.05
N ALA A 33 5.24 4.44 19.91
CA ALA A 33 5.44 4.46 21.35
C ALA A 33 6.80 3.87 21.76
N THR A 34 7.27 2.81 21.09
CA THR A 34 8.56 2.17 21.39
C THR A 34 9.76 2.96 20.88
N VAL A 35 9.60 3.71 19.78
CA VAL A 35 10.69 4.51 19.21
C VAL A 35 10.64 5.98 19.63
N TRP A 36 9.59 6.42 20.33
CA TRP A 36 9.33 7.82 20.64
C TRP A 36 10.55 8.54 21.25
N PRO A 37 10.78 9.83 20.95
CA PRO A 37 11.87 10.59 21.53
C PRO A 37 11.93 10.45 23.04
N THR A 38 13.07 9.98 23.55
CA THR A 38 13.40 10.11 24.97
C THR A 38 13.94 11.54 25.18
N PRO A 39 13.39 12.32 26.13
CA PRO A 39 13.89 13.67 26.42
C PRO A 39 15.40 13.67 26.73
N GLY A 40 16.13 14.60 26.12
CA GLY A 40 17.55 14.86 26.44
C GLY A 40 18.59 14.13 25.58
N GLN A 41 18.17 13.23 24.67
CA GLN A 41 19.04 12.81 23.55
C GLN A 41 18.86 13.80 22.39
N GLY A 42 19.90 14.02 21.58
CA GLY A 42 19.91 14.99 20.45
C GLY A 42 18.86 14.69 19.36
N ALA A 43 19.06 15.20 18.14
CA ALA A 43 18.16 15.00 17.01
C ALA A 43 17.67 13.55 16.93
N ASN A 44 16.44 13.33 17.37
CA ASN A 44 15.93 12.00 17.59
C ASN A 44 15.52 11.40 16.25
N GLU A 45 16.10 10.27 15.89
CA GLU A 45 15.89 9.61 14.60
C GLU A 45 14.64 8.72 14.55
N SER A 46 13.75 8.80 15.55
CA SER A 46 12.57 7.92 15.68
C SER A 46 11.60 7.93 14.51
N TRP A 47 11.62 8.97 13.68
CA TRP A 47 10.80 9.02 12.47
C TRP A 47 11.21 7.96 11.46
N TYR A 48 12.50 7.66 11.31
CA TYR A 48 12.97 6.67 10.34
C TYR A 48 12.43 5.25 10.58
N PRO A 49 12.54 4.65 11.78
CA PRO A 49 11.96 3.32 12.02
C PRO A 49 10.43 3.32 11.94
N PHE A 50 9.76 4.41 12.32
CA PHE A 50 8.32 4.55 12.14
C PHE A 50 7.93 4.54 10.65
N ALA A 51 8.58 5.38 9.84
CA ALA A 51 8.31 5.50 8.41
C ALA A 51 8.61 4.19 7.66
N GLN A 52 9.67 3.47 8.04
CA GLN A 52 10.00 2.14 7.53
C GLN A 52 8.92 1.11 7.87
N ALA A 53 8.54 1.00 9.14
CA ALA A 53 7.52 0.05 9.59
C ALA A 53 6.20 0.28 8.85
N ARG A 54 5.77 1.54 8.75
CA ARG A 54 4.58 1.93 7.99
C ARG A 54 4.66 1.52 6.53
N SER A 55 5.75 1.85 5.84
CA SER A 55 5.88 1.52 4.42
C SER A 55 5.83 0.01 4.18
N VAL A 56 6.42 -0.80 5.07
CA VAL A 56 6.33 -2.27 5.01
C VAL A 56 4.90 -2.77 5.25
N PHE A 57 4.23 -2.29 6.31
CA PHE A 57 2.87 -2.72 6.60
C PHE A 57 1.89 -2.33 5.48
N LEU A 58 2.02 -1.13 4.93
CA LEU A 58 1.21 -0.70 3.79
C LEU A 58 1.52 -1.49 2.53
N ALA A 59 2.80 -1.83 2.27
CA ALA A 59 3.18 -2.66 1.14
C ALA A 59 2.59 -4.08 1.25
N LEU A 60 2.67 -4.71 2.44
CA LEU A 60 2.07 -6.03 2.69
C LEU A 60 0.55 -6.00 2.54
N LEU A 61 -0.10 -4.99 3.12
CA LEU A 61 -1.55 -4.82 3.03
C LEU A 61 -1.97 -4.65 1.57
N ALA A 62 -1.29 -3.77 0.83
CA ALA A 62 -1.57 -3.52 -0.58
C ALA A 62 -1.34 -4.77 -1.44
N LEU A 63 -0.20 -5.46 -1.29
CA LEU A 63 0.09 -6.71 -2.00
C LEU A 63 -0.97 -7.78 -1.70
N GLY A 64 -1.33 -7.95 -0.43
CA GLY A 64 -2.31 -8.94 0.03
C GLY A 64 -3.70 -8.70 -0.56
N TYR A 65 -4.23 -7.48 -0.39
CA TYR A 65 -5.53 -7.11 -0.95
C TYR A 65 -5.51 -7.07 -2.49
N GLY A 66 -4.39 -6.69 -3.09
CA GLY A 66 -4.21 -6.79 -4.54
C GLY A 66 -4.32 -8.24 -5.02
N ALA A 67 -3.65 -9.17 -4.33
CA ALA A 67 -3.67 -10.59 -4.67
C ALA A 67 -5.08 -11.19 -4.53
N SER A 68 -5.84 -10.81 -3.49
CA SER A 68 -7.24 -11.24 -3.36
C SER A 68 -8.15 -10.60 -4.42
N ALA A 69 -7.96 -9.31 -4.71
CA ALA A 69 -8.74 -8.56 -5.70
C ALA A 69 -8.64 -9.14 -7.11
N ALA A 70 -7.58 -9.92 -7.39
CA ALA A 70 -7.42 -10.61 -8.65
C ALA A 70 -8.62 -11.52 -8.98
N ALA A 71 -9.27 -12.12 -7.98
CA ALA A 71 -10.45 -13.00 -8.14
C ALA A 71 -11.80 -12.27 -8.05
N GLU A 72 -11.79 -10.98 -7.75
CA GLU A 72 -13.00 -10.19 -7.57
C GLU A 72 -13.57 -9.70 -8.91
N SER A 73 -14.84 -9.27 -8.90
CA SER A 73 -15.39 -8.52 -10.03
C SER A 73 -14.66 -7.17 -10.19
N PRO A 74 -14.56 -6.62 -11.41
CA PRO A 74 -13.83 -5.37 -11.64
C PRO A 74 -14.27 -4.22 -10.73
N ARG A 75 -15.57 -4.11 -10.45
CA ARG A 75 -16.10 -3.06 -9.57
C ARG A 75 -15.68 -3.25 -8.11
N ARG A 76 -15.68 -4.50 -7.61
CA ARG A 76 -15.25 -4.79 -6.23
C ARG A 76 -13.75 -4.58 -6.07
N ALA A 77 -12.95 -4.96 -7.07
CA ALA A 77 -11.51 -4.71 -7.07
C ALA A 77 -11.17 -3.21 -7.00
N VAL A 78 -11.91 -2.34 -7.71
CA VAL A 78 -11.76 -0.87 -7.60
C VAL A 78 -12.08 -0.39 -6.19
N VAL A 79 -13.18 -0.87 -5.58
CA VAL A 79 -13.55 -0.52 -4.21
C VAL A 79 -12.48 -0.98 -3.21
N THR A 80 -11.95 -2.20 -3.36
CA THR A 80 -10.84 -2.71 -2.56
C THR A 80 -9.59 -1.83 -2.72
N GLY A 81 -9.27 -1.39 -3.94
CA GLY A 81 -8.16 -0.46 -4.18
C GLY A 81 -8.33 0.89 -3.47
N ILE A 82 -9.54 1.46 -3.52
CA ILE A 82 -9.85 2.72 -2.84
C ILE A 82 -9.79 2.56 -1.33
N MET A 83 -10.28 1.45 -0.79
CA MET A 83 -10.17 1.11 0.63
C MET A 83 -8.70 1.06 1.09
N VAL A 84 -7.82 0.37 0.35
CA VAL A 84 -6.37 0.35 0.66
C VAL A 84 -5.77 1.76 0.64
N LEU A 85 -6.13 2.59 -0.34
CA LEU A 85 -5.68 3.98 -0.41
C LEU A 85 -6.17 4.80 0.80
N VAL A 86 -7.43 4.67 1.20
CA VAL A 86 -7.97 5.34 2.40
C VAL A 86 -7.18 4.93 3.65
N VAL A 87 -6.92 3.63 3.84
CA VAL A 87 -6.13 3.13 4.97
C VAL A 87 -4.73 3.76 4.96
N ALA A 88 -4.07 3.83 3.80
CA ALA A 88 -2.77 4.47 3.67
C ALA A 88 -2.82 5.96 4.05
N LEU A 89 -3.83 6.70 3.59
CA LEU A 89 -3.97 8.13 3.88
C LEU A 89 -4.26 8.41 5.36
N VAL A 90 -4.97 7.51 6.05
CA VAL A 90 -5.23 7.63 7.51
C VAL A 90 -3.95 7.55 8.35
N THR A 91 -2.85 7.03 7.79
CA THR A 91 -1.54 7.03 8.47
C THR A 91 -0.81 8.39 8.44
N ILE A 92 -1.24 9.33 7.58
CA ILE A 92 -0.58 10.63 7.39
C ILE A 92 -0.51 11.49 8.68
N PRO A 93 -1.55 11.60 9.52
CA PRO A 93 -1.44 12.38 10.75
C PRO A 93 -0.31 11.90 11.68
N PHE A 94 -0.10 10.58 11.76
CA PHE A 94 0.97 9.99 12.56
C PHE A 94 2.35 10.28 11.97
N GLU A 95 2.45 10.27 10.64
CA GLU A 95 3.65 10.69 9.92
C GLU A 95 4.05 12.12 10.23
N VAL A 96 3.09 13.04 10.10
CA VAL A 96 3.34 14.47 10.32
C VAL A 96 3.73 14.72 11.77
N ALA A 97 3.08 14.05 12.73
CA ALA A 97 3.42 14.15 14.14
C ALA A 97 4.83 13.62 14.44
N ALA A 98 5.17 12.43 13.94
CA ALA A 98 6.49 11.84 14.13
C ALA A 98 7.59 12.69 13.46
N TYR A 99 7.33 13.21 12.26
CA TYR A 99 8.24 14.09 11.54
C TYR A 99 8.49 15.40 12.29
N ALA A 100 7.42 16.05 12.76
CA ALA A 100 7.51 17.31 13.49
C ALA A 100 8.25 17.16 14.82
N ALA A 101 8.22 15.97 15.44
CA ALA A 101 8.94 15.70 16.69
C ALA A 101 10.45 15.47 16.49
N THR A 102 10.90 15.19 15.27
CA THR A 102 12.25 14.64 15.00
C THR A 102 13.07 15.42 13.99
N TYR A 103 12.42 16.18 13.10
CA TYR A 103 13.05 16.98 12.04
C TYR A 103 14.10 16.19 11.24
N PRO A 104 13.71 15.08 10.57
CA PRO A 104 14.63 14.26 9.80
C PRO A 104 15.18 15.03 8.59
N ALA A 105 16.30 14.55 8.03
CA ALA A 105 16.91 15.15 6.85
C ALA A 105 16.07 14.94 5.58
N THR A 106 15.33 13.83 5.51
CA THR A 106 14.42 13.53 4.40
C THR A 106 13.25 14.51 4.41
N PRO A 107 12.88 15.13 3.28
CA PRO A 107 11.82 16.13 3.28
C PRO A 107 10.42 15.50 3.41
N LEU A 108 9.54 16.09 4.21
CA LEU A 108 8.18 15.58 4.48
C LEU A 108 7.36 15.32 3.20
N TRP A 109 7.45 16.19 2.20
CA TRP A 109 6.69 16.05 0.95
C TRP A 109 6.98 14.72 0.24
N TRP A 110 8.22 14.21 0.35
CA TRP A 110 8.61 12.95 -0.26
C TRP A 110 7.85 11.79 0.37
N SER A 111 7.82 11.74 1.70
CA SER A 111 7.05 10.75 2.44
C SER A 111 5.57 10.82 2.08
N LEU A 112 4.97 12.02 2.06
CA LEU A 112 3.56 12.22 1.73
C LEU A 112 3.19 11.77 0.31
N VAL A 113 4.07 11.94 -0.68
CA VAL A 113 3.86 11.46 -2.06
C VAL A 113 4.07 9.95 -2.14
N SER A 114 5.07 9.42 -1.43
CA SER A 114 5.41 8.00 -1.48
C SER A 114 4.32 7.08 -0.93
N ILE A 115 3.55 7.53 0.07
CA ILE A 115 2.47 6.75 0.71
C ILE A 115 1.39 6.29 -0.29
N PRO A 116 0.64 7.19 -0.97
CA PRO A 116 -0.40 6.78 -1.91
C PRO A 116 0.20 6.06 -3.13
N LEU A 117 1.42 6.42 -3.51
CA LEU A 117 2.11 5.83 -4.64
C LEU A 117 2.50 4.37 -4.38
N ALA A 118 3.11 4.09 -3.22
CA ALA A 118 3.43 2.76 -2.76
C ALA A 118 2.16 1.91 -2.60
N ALA A 119 1.14 2.44 -1.94
CA ALA A 119 -0.12 1.74 -1.71
C ALA A 119 -0.76 1.27 -3.02
N THR A 120 -0.79 2.14 -4.04
CA THR A 120 -1.36 1.79 -5.34
C THR A 120 -0.44 0.89 -6.17
N GLY A 121 0.86 1.13 -6.18
CA GLY A 121 1.83 0.33 -6.93
C GLY A 121 1.91 -1.12 -6.42
N TYR A 122 2.03 -1.30 -5.11
CA TYR A 122 2.03 -2.63 -4.48
C TYR A 122 0.68 -3.35 -4.63
N LEU A 123 -0.44 -2.61 -4.66
CA LEU A 123 -1.74 -3.22 -4.93
C LEU A 123 -1.80 -3.83 -6.33
N VAL A 124 -1.29 -3.12 -7.34
CA VAL A 124 -1.23 -3.65 -8.71
C VAL A 124 -0.26 -4.82 -8.82
N ALA A 125 0.90 -4.75 -8.16
CA ALA A 125 1.82 -5.88 -8.07
C ALA A 125 1.14 -7.10 -7.42
N GLY A 126 0.35 -6.88 -6.37
CA GLY A 126 -0.46 -7.89 -5.71
C GLY A 126 -1.46 -8.54 -6.66
N VAL A 127 -2.18 -7.75 -7.47
CA VAL A 127 -3.09 -8.28 -8.50
C VAL A 127 -2.34 -9.19 -9.47
N GLY A 128 -1.13 -8.81 -9.89
CA GLY A 128 -0.25 -9.65 -10.70
C GLY A 128 0.07 -10.98 -10.00
N LEU A 129 0.49 -10.93 -8.75
CA LEU A 129 0.78 -12.10 -7.92
C LEU A 129 -0.44 -13.02 -7.77
N GLY A 130 -1.62 -12.46 -7.49
CA GLY A 130 -2.86 -13.23 -7.37
C GLY A 130 -3.34 -13.86 -8.68
N ARG A 131 -3.06 -13.23 -9.83
CA ARG A 131 -3.27 -13.83 -11.15
C ARG A 131 -2.30 -14.99 -11.39
N LEU A 132 -1.01 -14.78 -11.10
CA LEU A 132 0.02 -15.81 -11.25
C LEU A 132 -0.27 -17.03 -10.35
N ALA A 133 -0.56 -16.81 -9.07
CA ALA A 133 -0.87 -17.88 -8.12
C ALA A 133 -2.09 -18.71 -8.57
N ARG A 134 -3.11 -18.08 -9.15
CA ARG A 134 -4.26 -18.80 -9.71
C ARG A 134 -3.93 -19.54 -10.99
N ALA A 135 -3.14 -18.95 -11.89
CA ALA A 135 -2.68 -19.65 -13.10
C ALA A 135 -1.89 -20.92 -12.75
N LEU A 136 -1.08 -20.85 -11.69
CA LEU A 136 -0.31 -21.96 -11.15
C LEU A 136 -1.11 -22.87 -10.19
N ARG A 137 -2.38 -22.55 -9.90
CA ARG A 137 -3.26 -23.27 -8.96
C ARG A 137 -2.71 -23.37 -7.52
N ILE A 138 -1.90 -22.40 -7.10
CA ILE A 138 -1.30 -22.29 -5.76
C ILE A 138 -1.92 -21.15 -4.93
N GLY A 139 -3.20 -20.82 -5.17
CA GLY A 139 -3.88 -19.72 -4.48
C GLY A 139 -3.91 -19.86 -2.95
N VAL A 140 -3.91 -21.08 -2.42
CA VAL A 140 -3.83 -21.35 -0.98
C VAL A 140 -2.50 -20.89 -0.35
N MET A 141 -1.44 -20.74 -1.16
CA MET A 141 -0.12 -20.30 -0.72
C MET A 141 0.01 -18.77 -0.66
N LEU A 142 -1.03 -18.00 -1.02
CA LEU A 142 -0.99 -16.52 -0.98
C LEU A 142 -0.50 -15.92 0.36
N PRO A 143 -0.87 -16.46 1.54
CA PRO A 143 -0.35 -15.94 2.82
C PRO A 143 1.17 -16.02 2.96
N ILE A 144 1.82 -16.94 2.25
CA ILE A 144 3.29 -17.10 2.21
C ILE A 144 3.86 -16.32 1.03
N LEU A 145 3.22 -16.40 -0.14
CA LEU A 145 3.69 -15.75 -1.36
C LEU A 145 3.72 -14.23 -1.23
N VAL A 146 2.78 -13.60 -0.53
CA VAL A 146 2.74 -12.15 -0.33
C VAL A 146 3.98 -11.65 0.42
N PRO A 147 4.30 -12.11 1.66
CA PRO A 147 5.50 -11.68 2.35
C PRO A 147 6.78 -12.15 1.64
N ALA A 148 6.79 -13.34 1.02
CA ALA A 148 7.94 -13.80 0.23
C ALA A 148 8.21 -12.90 -0.99
N THR A 149 7.16 -12.40 -1.66
CA THR A 149 7.28 -11.46 -2.78
C THR A 149 7.90 -10.16 -2.29
N LEU A 150 7.42 -9.61 -1.17
CA LEU A 150 8.00 -8.39 -0.62
C LEU A 150 9.46 -8.58 -0.22
N ALA A 151 9.78 -9.70 0.45
CA ALA A 151 11.15 -10.05 0.81
C ALA A 151 12.06 -10.22 -0.43
N GLY A 152 11.54 -10.83 -1.50
CA GLY A 152 12.25 -10.99 -2.77
C GLY A 152 12.53 -9.65 -3.45
N LEU A 153 11.55 -8.73 -3.45
CA LEU A 153 11.73 -7.36 -3.97
C LEU A 153 12.77 -6.58 -3.16
N LEU A 154 12.70 -6.65 -1.83
CA LEU A 154 13.69 -6.06 -0.93
C LEU A 154 15.08 -6.61 -1.20
N PHE A 155 15.21 -7.94 -1.30
CA PHE A 155 16.48 -8.60 -1.56
C PHE A 155 17.06 -8.20 -2.92
N ALA A 156 16.26 -8.17 -3.98
CA ALA A 156 16.69 -7.76 -5.31
C ALA A 156 17.23 -6.32 -5.32
N ASP A 157 16.51 -5.39 -4.70
CA ASP A 157 16.94 -4.00 -4.58
C ASP A 157 18.27 -3.87 -3.82
N LEU A 158 18.42 -4.61 -2.71
CA LEU A 158 19.67 -4.63 -1.94
C LEU A 158 20.85 -5.18 -2.75
N GLN A 159 20.65 -6.25 -3.52
CA GLN A 159 21.70 -6.84 -4.35
C GLN A 159 22.11 -5.93 -5.52
N LEU A 160 21.14 -5.21 -6.10
CA LEU A 160 21.39 -4.29 -7.22
C LEU A 160 21.88 -2.91 -6.74
N GLY A 161 21.81 -2.64 -5.43
CA GLY A 161 22.10 -1.31 -4.86
C GLY A 161 21.12 -0.24 -5.30
N TRP A 162 19.89 -0.63 -5.66
CA TRP A 162 18.85 0.27 -6.16
C TRP A 162 17.72 0.41 -5.15
N THR A 163 16.91 1.47 -5.30
CA THR A 163 15.67 1.66 -4.53
C THR A 163 14.51 1.77 -5.51
N VAL A 164 14.07 0.63 -6.03
CA VAL A 164 13.00 0.52 -7.03
C VAL A 164 11.70 0.05 -6.39
N PHE A 165 11.77 -1.03 -5.61
CA PHE A 165 10.65 -1.69 -4.95
C PHE A 165 10.87 -1.89 -3.45
N ASN A 166 11.87 -1.23 -2.88
CA ASN A 166 12.18 -1.36 -1.47
C ASN A 166 11.40 -0.33 -0.64
N PRO A 167 10.33 -0.73 0.09
CA PRO A 167 9.57 0.20 0.93
C PRO A 167 10.36 0.72 2.14
N LEU A 168 11.43 0.03 2.56
CA LEU A 168 12.26 0.44 3.69
C LEU A 168 13.12 1.63 3.30
N THR A 169 13.88 1.51 2.20
CA THR A 169 14.81 2.56 1.77
C THR A 169 14.11 3.70 1.05
N SER A 170 12.95 3.46 0.43
CA SER A 170 12.16 4.52 -0.19
C SER A 170 11.65 5.54 0.82
N ALA A 171 11.47 5.17 2.09
CA ALA A 171 11.09 6.12 3.14
C ALA A 171 12.26 7.04 3.54
N LEU A 172 13.50 6.58 3.38
CA LEU A 172 14.70 7.28 3.84
C LEU A 172 15.25 8.23 2.78
N ASN A 173 15.20 7.82 1.52
CA ASN A 173 15.89 8.51 0.43
C ASN A 173 14.96 8.76 -0.74
N VAL A 174 15.06 9.96 -1.31
CA VAL A 174 14.37 10.31 -2.54
C VAL A 174 14.94 9.47 -3.67
N SER A 175 14.13 8.56 -4.21
CA SER A 175 14.53 7.68 -5.31
C SER A 175 13.66 7.93 -6.55
N PRO A 176 14.23 8.47 -7.64
CA PRO A 176 13.52 8.60 -8.91
C PRO A 176 13.01 7.26 -9.44
N TRP A 177 13.78 6.19 -9.25
CA TRP A 177 13.43 4.85 -9.72
C TRP A 177 12.20 4.28 -9.01
N PHE A 178 12.06 4.57 -7.72
CA PHE A 178 10.86 4.21 -6.96
C PHE A 178 9.63 4.94 -7.51
N VAL A 179 9.74 6.25 -7.76
CA VAL A 179 8.63 7.03 -8.33
C VAL A 179 8.21 6.48 -9.67
N VAL A 180 9.17 6.30 -10.58
CA VAL A 180 8.90 5.80 -11.94
C VAL A 180 8.20 4.45 -11.85
N SER A 181 8.75 3.50 -11.11
CA SER A 181 8.24 2.13 -11.07
C SER A 181 6.85 2.05 -10.45
N MET A 182 6.65 2.70 -9.30
CA MET A 182 5.34 2.68 -8.64
C MET A 182 4.31 3.49 -9.43
N SER A 183 4.69 4.62 -10.05
CA SER A 183 3.78 5.39 -10.91
C SER A 183 3.36 4.59 -12.14
N THR A 184 4.31 3.89 -12.78
CA THR A 184 4.01 3.02 -13.91
C THR A 184 3.06 1.90 -13.50
N LEU A 185 3.31 1.22 -12.38
CA LEU A 185 2.41 0.18 -11.86
C LEU A 185 1.02 0.74 -11.56
N SER A 186 0.94 1.87 -10.85
CA SER A 186 -0.33 2.52 -10.51
C SER A 186 -1.10 2.94 -11.76
N LEU A 187 -0.43 3.50 -12.77
CA LEU A 187 -1.04 3.88 -14.04
C LEU A 187 -1.58 2.66 -14.79
N VAL A 188 -0.81 1.57 -14.87
CA VAL A 188 -1.26 0.30 -15.46
C VAL A 188 -2.50 -0.21 -14.74
N GLY A 189 -2.53 -0.15 -13.39
CA GLY A 189 -3.68 -0.52 -12.58
C GLY A 189 -4.93 0.30 -12.90
N VAL A 190 -4.78 1.63 -12.96
CA VAL A 190 -5.87 2.57 -13.29
C VAL A 190 -6.41 2.31 -14.70
N VAL A 191 -5.54 2.15 -15.69
CA VAL A 191 -5.93 1.86 -17.08
C VAL A 191 -6.66 0.53 -17.17
N ALA A 192 -6.12 -0.52 -16.55
CA ALA A 192 -6.75 -1.85 -16.53
C ALA A 192 -8.13 -1.81 -15.83
N ALA A 193 -8.23 -1.09 -14.71
CA ALA A 193 -9.50 -0.89 -14.00
C ALA A 193 -10.52 -0.12 -14.84
N ALA A 194 -10.10 0.94 -15.53
CA ALA A 194 -10.97 1.74 -16.39
C ALA A 194 -11.52 0.93 -17.58
N ILE A 195 -10.68 0.11 -18.23
CA ILE A 195 -11.08 -0.78 -19.32
C ILE A 195 -12.09 -1.82 -18.81
N ALA A 196 -11.76 -2.50 -17.70
CA ALA A 196 -12.62 -3.52 -17.12
C ALA A 196 -13.96 -2.95 -16.63
N TRP A 197 -13.95 -1.73 -16.09
CA TRP A 197 -15.17 -1.03 -15.67
C TRP A 197 -16.10 -0.75 -16.84
N ARG A 198 -15.57 -0.23 -17.96
CA ARG A 198 -16.37 0.06 -19.17
C ARG A 198 -17.01 -1.19 -19.76
N GLY A 199 -16.29 -2.31 -19.78
CA GLY A 199 -16.80 -3.60 -20.26
C GLY A 199 -17.91 -4.19 -19.37
N SER A 200 -18.10 -3.71 -18.15
CA SER A 200 -19.10 -4.19 -17.19
C SER A 200 -20.45 -3.48 -17.25
N VAL A 201 -20.68 -2.60 -18.24
CA VAL A 201 -21.95 -1.89 -18.44
C VAL A 201 -22.80 -2.65 -19.47
N PRO A 202 -23.98 -3.19 -19.10
CA PRO A 202 -24.87 -3.86 -20.04
C PRO A 202 -25.28 -2.94 -21.19
N LEU A 203 -25.34 -3.44 -22.42
CA LEU A 203 -25.66 -2.68 -23.64
C LEU A 203 -27.14 -2.26 -23.74
N GLU A 204 -27.98 -2.61 -22.77
CA GLU A 204 -29.44 -2.43 -22.80
C GLU A 204 -29.94 -0.97 -22.66
N VAL A 205 -29.05 0.03 -22.62
CA VAL A 205 -29.41 1.46 -22.51
C VAL A 205 -29.01 2.25 -23.77
N ARG A 206 -29.01 1.61 -24.94
CA ARG A 206 -28.84 2.27 -26.23
C ARG A 206 -29.98 1.91 -27.19
N THR A 207 -31.18 2.35 -26.87
CA THR A 207 -32.30 2.46 -27.81
C THR A 207 -32.96 3.80 -27.60
#